data_AF-A0A536V936-F1
#
_entry.id   AF-A0A536V936-F1
#
_cell.length_a   1.000
_cell.length_b   1.000
_cell.length_c   1.000
_cell.angle_alpha   90.00
_cell.angle_beta   90.00
_cell.angle_gamma   90.00
#
_symmetry.space_group_name_H-M   'P 1'
#
loop_
_entity.id
_entity.type
_entity.pdbx_description
1 polymer ?
#
loop_
_entity_poly.entity_id
_entity_poly.type
_entity_poly.pdbx_seq_one_letter_code
_entity_poly.pdbx_strand_id
1 'polypeptide(L)'
;TAKDKLRRLLGHGMKGICFSSEKANELSVEENGITGILERVGQPLPSVYSAALSEFVFAAGVELMRRERPDVMYLSTTDYVQHKHAPGTPEADAFYRMMDGYLGELDAMGCVIALTADHGMNAKTRLDGSPNVIYLQDLLDAWIGDATARVILPITDPYVVHHGALGSFATVYLPSSADHAAIGARIAELRGIECVLPRDAAAERFELPADRIGDLVVVSERFTVLGSSASRHDLSGLDVPLRSHGGTSEQQVPLIVNRRIVGMDVQRRWRNFDAFDLALNFAQ
;
A
#
# COMPACT_ATOMS: atom_id res chain seq x y z
N THR A 1 -6.24 -12.30 -2.61
CA THR A 1 -5.90 -11.00 -1.98
C THR A 1 -7.05 -10.55 -1.09
N ALA A 2 -6.89 -9.49 -0.29
CA ALA A 2 -8.01 -8.94 0.48
C ALA A 2 -8.99 -8.16 -0.43
N LYS A 3 -8.47 -7.21 -1.23
CA LYS A 3 -9.26 -6.34 -2.13
C LYS A 3 -9.31 -6.87 -3.56
N ASP A 4 -10.45 -6.69 -4.23
CA ASP A 4 -10.67 -7.17 -5.60
C ASP A 4 -9.92 -6.36 -6.66
N LYS A 5 -9.78 -5.04 -6.45
CA LYS A 5 -9.00 -4.18 -7.34
C LYS A 5 -7.56 -4.70 -7.51
N LEU A 6 -6.89 -4.99 -6.39
CA LEU A 6 -5.53 -5.53 -6.41
C LEU A 6 -5.48 -6.92 -7.05
N ARG A 7 -6.47 -7.78 -6.78
CA ARG A 7 -6.61 -9.10 -7.42
C ARG A 7 -6.57 -8.99 -8.94
N ARG A 8 -7.35 -8.08 -9.52
CA ARG A 8 -7.42 -7.89 -10.98
C ARG A 8 -6.11 -7.40 -11.58
N LEU A 9 -5.41 -6.51 -10.87
CA LEU A 9 -4.12 -5.98 -11.32
C LEU A 9 -3.04 -7.07 -11.33
N LEU A 10 -2.92 -7.82 -10.23
CA LEU A 10 -1.89 -8.86 -10.09
C LEU A 10 -2.21 -10.15 -10.86
N GLY A 11 -3.50 -10.46 -11.03
CA GLY A 11 -3.96 -11.66 -11.73
C GLY A 11 -4.01 -11.51 -13.26
N HIS A 12 -3.60 -10.37 -13.83
CA HIS A 12 -3.67 -10.15 -15.27
C HIS A 12 -2.81 -11.18 -16.04
N GLY A 13 -3.46 -11.98 -16.89
CA GLY A 13 -2.79 -13.04 -17.65
C GLY A 13 -2.42 -14.29 -16.83
N MET A 14 -2.72 -14.32 -15.53
CA MET A 14 -2.51 -15.49 -14.68
C MET A 14 -3.47 -16.62 -15.06
N LYS A 15 -2.99 -17.86 -15.01
CA LYS A 15 -3.81 -19.07 -15.05
C LYS A 15 -3.74 -19.75 -13.69
N GLY A 16 -4.89 -20.15 -13.14
CA GLY A 16 -4.98 -20.81 -11.84
C GLY A 16 -6.00 -20.14 -10.92
N ILE A 17 -5.90 -20.43 -9.62
CA ILE A 17 -6.82 -19.91 -8.62
C ILE A 17 -6.49 -18.45 -8.31
N CYS A 18 -7.44 -17.54 -8.54
CA CYS A 18 -7.24 -16.11 -8.34
C CYS A 18 -8.54 -15.42 -7.88
N PHE A 19 -8.61 -15.05 -6.60
CA PHE A 19 -9.77 -14.38 -6.03
C PHE A 19 -9.41 -13.42 -4.89
N SER A 20 -10.41 -12.66 -4.44
CA SER A 20 -10.31 -11.75 -3.31
C SER A 20 -11.31 -12.09 -2.21
N SER A 21 -10.93 -11.81 -0.95
CA SER A 21 -11.84 -11.95 0.20
C SER A 21 -13.08 -11.06 0.06
N GLU A 22 -12.91 -9.85 -0.52
CA GLU A 22 -13.98 -8.88 -0.78
C GLU A 22 -15.12 -9.46 -1.64
N LYS A 23 -14.77 -10.36 -2.57
CA LYS A 23 -15.71 -10.96 -3.54
C LYS A 23 -15.79 -12.48 -3.42
N ALA A 24 -15.51 -13.02 -2.23
CA ALA A 24 -15.50 -14.47 -1.99
C ALA A 24 -16.87 -15.16 -2.21
N ASN A 25 -17.97 -14.40 -2.22
CA ASN A 25 -19.33 -14.86 -2.52
C ASN A 25 -19.68 -14.82 -4.02
N GLU A 26 -18.83 -14.25 -4.87
CA GLU A 26 -19.09 -14.02 -6.30
C GLU A 26 -18.18 -14.89 -7.19
N LEU A 27 -17.58 -15.95 -6.65
CA LEU A 27 -16.56 -16.73 -7.35
C LEU A 27 -17.14 -17.75 -8.34
N SER A 28 -16.54 -17.79 -9.53
CA SER A 28 -16.81 -18.79 -10.56
C SER A 28 -15.54 -19.59 -10.92
N VAL A 29 -15.73 -20.81 -11.42
CA VAL A 29 -14.60 -21.61 -11.90
C VAL A 29 -13.97 -20.96 -13.13
N GLU A 30 -14.77 -20.37 -14.01
CA GLU A 30 -14.32 -19.72 -15.24
C GLU A 30 -13.45 -18.50 -14.98
N GLU A 31 -13.84 -17.63 -14.05
CA GLU A 31 -13.09 -16.39 -13.76
C GLU A 31 -12.00 -16.62 -12.71
N ASN A 32 -12.29 -17.37 -11.65
CA ASN A 32 -11.45 -17.44 -10.46
C ASN A 32 -10.72 -18.78 -10.31
N GLY A 33 -11.03 -19.78 -11.13
CA GLY A 33 -10.50 -21.15 -11.00
C GLY A 33 -11.07 -21.93 -9.82
N ILE A 34 -12.02 -21.36 -9.07
CA ILE A 34 -12.57 -21.95 -7.84
C ILE A 34 -13.96 -21.38 -7.54
N THR A 35 -14.75 -22.12 -6.77
CA THR A 35 -15.99 -21.63 -6.17
C THR A 35 -16.16 -22.23 -4.76
N GLY A 36 -17.16 -21.76 -4.01
CA GLY A 36 -17.51 -22.30 -2.69
C GLY A 36 -16.43 -22.13 -1.62
N ILE A 37 -15.61 -21.09 -1.71
CA ILE A 37 -14.49 -20.89 -0.76
C ILE A 37 -14.98 -20.52 0.64
N LEU A 38 -16.13 -19.84 0.76
CA LEU A 38 -16.71 -19.48 2.06
C LEU A 38 -17.06 -20.72 2.87
N GLU A 39 -17.71 -21.70 2.24
CA GLU A 39 -18.06 -22.98 2.87
C GLU A 39 -16.82 -23.82 3.20
N ARG A 40 -15.83 -23.81 2.31
CA ARG A 40 -14.56 -24.54 2.52
C ARG A 40 -13.77 -24.00 3.71
N VAL A 41 -13.66 -22.68 3.82
CA VAL A 41 -12.97 -22.00 4.92
C VAL A 41 -13.82 -22.02 6.20
N GLY A 42 -15.14 -22.10 6.07
CA GLY A 42 -16.08 -22.09 7.21
C GLY A 42 -16.24 -20.71 7.85
N GLN A 43 -16.01 -19.64 7.08
CA GLN A 43 -16.14 -18.25 7.53
C GLN A 43 -17.17 -17.50 6.67
N PRO A 44 -17.93 -16.54 7.24
CA PRO A 44 -18.84 -15.71 6.47
C PRO A 44 -18.06 -14.73 5.58
N LEU A 45 -18.75 -14.11 4.62
CA LEU A 45 -18.17 -13.02 3.82
C LEU A 45 -17.73 -11.87 4.74
N PRO A 46 -16.43 -11.52 4.80
CA PRO A 46 -15.95 -10.47 5.69
C PRO A 46 -16.31 -9.07 5.19
N SER A 47 -16.48 -8.12 6.12
CA SER A 47 -16.64 -6.71 5.78
C SER A 47 -15.35 -6.12 5.21
N VAL A 48 -15.50 -5.26 4.20
CA VAL A 48 -14.40 -4.60 3.48
C VAL A 48 -13.50 -3.73 4.39
N TYR A 49 -14.06 -3.17 5.46
CA TYR A 49 -13.36 -2.33 6.43
C TYR A 49 -13.24 -3.07 7.78
N SER A 50 -12.54 -4.21 7.78
CA SER A 50 -12.35 -5.03 8.97
C SER A 50 -11.05 -5.83 8.92
N ALA A 51 -10.54 -6.22 10.09
CA ALA A 51 -9.43 -7.18 10.21
C ALA A 51 -9.78 -8.56 9.60
N ALA A 52 -11.06 -8.95 9.67
CA ALA A 52 -11.56 -10.21 9.15
C ALA A 52 -11.35 -10.37 7.64
N LEU A 53 -11.28 -9.27 6.88
CA LEU A 53 -10.99 -9.32 5.44
C LEU A 53 -9.61 -9.93 5.16
N SER A 54 -8.61 -9.53 5.95
CA SER A 54 -7.24 -10.04 5.87
C SER A 54 -7.12 -11.42 6.52
N GLU A 55 -7.83 -11.68 7.61
CA GLU A 55 -7.90 -13.02 8.21
C GLU A 55 -8.39 -14.07 7.20
N PHE A 56 -9.45 -13.74 6.44
CA PHE A 56 -9.97 -14.61 5.40
C PHE A 56 -8.92 -14.95 4.32
N VAL A 57 -8.00 -14.01 4.00
CA VAL A 57 -6.90 -14.28 3.05
C VAL A 57 -6.01 -15.41 3.56
N PHE A 58 -5.64 -15.37 4.84
CA PHE A 58 -4.80 -16.40 5.45
C PHE A 58 -5.54 -17.73 5.62
N ALA A 59 -6.78 -17.69 6.10
CA ALA A 59 -7.61 -18.87 6.24
C ALA A 59 -7.83 -19.59 4.90
N ALA A 60 -8.10 -18.82 3.84
CA ALA A 60 -8.18 -19.34 2.48
C ALA A 60 -6.85 -19.90 1.99
N GLY A 61 -5.72 -19.22 2.26
CA GLY A 61 -4.39 -19.70 1.89
C GLY A 61 -4.06 -21.06 2.52
N VAL A 62 -4.36 -21.23 3.81
CA VAL A 62 -4.21 -22.51 4.52
C VAL A 62 -5.10 -23.59 3.90
N GLU A 63 -6.37 -23.27 3.62
CA GLU A 63 -7.31 -24.22 3.00
C GLU A 63 -6.89 -24.65 1.59
N LEU A 64 -6.38 -23.71 0.79
CA LEU A 64 -5.83 -24.02 -0.54
C LEU A 64 -4.58 -24.90 -0.45
N MET A 65 -3.69 -24.61 0.51
CA MET A 65 -2.49 -25.43 0.71
C MET A 65 -2.84 -26.86 1.14
N ARG A 66 -3.91 -27.05 1.93
CA ARG A 66 -4.36 -28.39 2.35
C ARG A 66 -4.86 -29.25 1.19
N ARG A 67 -5.57 -28.67 0.22
CA ARG A 67 -6.26 -29.43 -0.84
C ARG A 67 -5.56 -29.35 -2.18
N GLU A 68 -5.30 -28.15 -2.67
CA GLU A 68 -4.73 -27.92 -4.00
C GLU A 68 -3.21 -27.99 -4.02
N ARG A 69 -2.54 -27.70 -2.89
CA ARG A 69 -1.06 -27.71 -2.76
C ARG A 69 -0.36 -26.96 -3.91
N PRO A 70 -0.65 -25.66 -4.11
CA PRO A 70 -0.02 -24.89 -5.19
C PRO A 70 1.51 -24.81 -5.01
N ASP A 71 2.25 -24.87 -6.12
CA ASP A 71 3.71 -24.69 -6.10
C ASP A 71 4.11 -23.25 -5.70
N VAL A 72 3.26 -22.28 -6.06
CA VAL A 72 3.44 -20.86 -5.73
C VAL A 72 2.10 -20.27 -5.29
N MET A 73 2.10 -19.60 -4.14
CA MET A 73 0.93 -18.92 -3.59
C MET A 73 1.29 -17.49 -3.16
N TYR A 74 0.43 -16.53 -3.52
CA TYR A 74 0.59 -15.13 -3.13
C TYR A 74 -0.60 -14.68 -2.27
N LEU A 75 -0.33 -14.35 -1.01
CA LEU A 75 -1.29 -13.85 -0.05
C LEU A 75 -1.00 -12.36 0.21
N SER A 76 -1.98 -11.50 -0.08
CA SER A 76 -1.87 -10.05 0.12
C SER A 76 -3.11 -9.54 0.82
N THR A 77 -2.89 -8.80 1.90
CA THR A 77 -3.88 -8.33 2.87
C THR A 77 -4.29 -6.87 2.59
N THR A 78 -4.94 -6.22 3.54
CA THR A 78 -5.16 -4.77 3.59
C THR A 78 -4.58 -4.21 4.89
N ASP A 79 -4.16 -2.96 4.82
CA ASP A 79 -3.60 -2.15 5.90
C ASP A 79 -4.65 -1.40 6.76
N TYR A 80 -5.92 -1.83 6.72
CA TYR A 80 -7.02 -1.24 7.50
C TYR A 80 -6.68 -1.10 8.99
N VAL A 81 -6.11 -2.14 9.60
CA VAL A 81 -5.73 -2.14 11.02
C VAL A 81 -4.59 -1.15 11.25
N GLN A 82 -3.61 -1.12 10.37
CA GLN A 82 -2.39 -0.32 10.46
C GLN A 82 -2.66 1.17 10.31
N HIS A 83 -3.68 1.55 9.53
CA HIS A 83 -4.19 2.93 9.45
C HIS A 83 -4.85 3.40 10.74
N LYS A 84 -5.42 2.49 11.54
CA LYS A 84 -6.14 2.85 12.77
C LYS A 84 -5.32 2.69 14.05
N HIS A 85 -4.41 1.73 14.06
CA HIS A 85 -3.75 1.27 15.28
C HIS A 85 -2.23 1.34 15.12
N ALA A 86 -1.56 1.97 16.09
CA ALA A 86 -0.11 2.03 16.14
C ALA A 86 0.48 0.68 16.62
N PRO A 87 1.74 0.37 16.28
CA PRO A 87 2.41 -0.81 16.83
C PRO A 87 2.36 -0.83 18.37
N GLY A 88 2.06 -1.99 18.96
CA GLY A 88 1.96 -2.18 20.41
C GLY A 88 0.61 -1.82 21.03
N THR A 89 -0.39 -1.37 20.25
CA THR A 89 -1.76 -1.33 20.77
C THR A 89 -2.39 -2.73 20.74
N PRO A 90 -3.37 -3.02 21.62
CA PRO A 90 -3.98 -4.35 21.68
C PRO A 90 -4.56 -4.85 20.35
N GLU A 91 -5.15 -3.97 19.54
CA GLU A 91 -5.75 -4.33 18.25
C GLU A 91 -4.71 -4.65 17.19
N ALA A 92 -3.60 -3.89 17.14
CA ALA A 92 -2.49 -4.20 16.27
C ALA A 92 -1.88 -5.55 16.66
N ASP A 93 -1.57 -5.75 17.94
CA ASP A 93 -0.97 -7.00 18.44
C ASP A 93 -1.90 -8.20 18.22
N ALA A 94 -3.22 -8.04 18.37
CA ALA A 94 -4.19 -9.08 18.07
C ALA A 94 -4.18 -9.48 16.59
N PHE A 95 -4.08 -8.50 15.68
CA PHE A 95 -3.99 -8.75 14.25
C PHE A 95 -2.73 -9.53 13.87
N TYR A 96 -1.57 -9.13 14.40
CA TYR A 96 -0.31 -9.83 14.14
C TYR A 96 -0.28 -11.23 14.78
N ARG A 97 -0.92 -11.43 15.94
CA ARG A 97 -1.09 -12.76 16.55
C ARG A 97 -1.96 -13.68 15.69
N MET A 98 -3.04 -13.16 15.11
CA MET A 98 -3.88 -13.90 14.16
C MET A 98 -3.05 -14.34 12.95
N MET A 99 -2.29 -13.42 12.35
CA MET A 99 -1.43 -13.73 11.20
C MET A 99 -0.37 -14.79 11.54
N ASP A 100 0.29 -14.67 12.70
CA ASP A 100 1.30 -15.62 13.16
C ASP A 100 0.77 -17.05 13.25
N GLY A 101 -0.47 -17.23 13.74
CA GLY A 101 -1.12 -18.55 13.79
C GLY A 101 -1.22 -19.23 12.42
N TYR A 102 -1.72 -18.50 11.40
CA TYR A 102 -1.83 -19.05 10.04
C TYR A 102 -0.49 -19.28 9.36
N LEU A 103 0.50 -18.40 9.59
CA LEU A 103 1.86 -18.61 9.09
C LEU A 103 2.49 -19.87 9.72
N GLY A 104 2.23 -20.12 11.01
CA GLY A 104 2.61 -21.35 11.69
C GLY A 104 1.96 -22.60 11.09
N GLU A 105 0.69 -22.54 10.71
CA GLU A 105 0.02 -23.65 10.02
C GLU A 105 0.64 -23.94 8.64
N LEU A 106 0.95 -22.89 7.86
CA LEU A 106 1.62 -23.04 6.56
C LEU A 106 3.04 -23.61 6.71
N ASP A 107 3.80 -23.13 7.69
CA ASP A 107 5.15 -23.65 7.98
C ASP A 107 5.10 -25.14 8.39
N ALA A 108 4.13 -25.52 9.23
CA ALA A 108 3.92 -26.91 9.63
C ALA A 108 3.55 -27.84 8.46
N MET A 109 2.97 -27.30 7.37
CA MET A 109 2.74 -28.04 6.12
C MET A 109 3.99 -28.14 5.22
N GLY A 110 5.12 -27.57 5.66
CA GLY A 110 6.40 -27.60 4.97
C GLY A 110 6.60 -26.45 3.97
N CYS A 111 5.72 -25.45 3.95
CA CYS A 111 5.84 -24.32 3.02
C CYS A 111 7.13 -23.54 3.26
N VAL A 112 7.77 -23.11 2.17
CA VAL A 112 8.75 -22.01 2.20
C VAL A 112 7.97 -20.71 2.17
N ILE A 113 8.15 -19.86 3.18
CA ILE A 113 7.41 -18.62 3.38
C ILE A 113 8.38 -17.46 3.28
N ALA A 114 8.13 -16.56 2.34
CA ALA A 114 8.69 -15.21 2.34
C ALA A 114 7.60 -14.21 2.74
N LEU A 115 7.83 -13.48 3.83
CA LEU A 115 6.94 -12.45 4.36
C LEU A 115 7.55 -11.07 4.14
N THR A 116 6.80 -10.18 3.52
CA THR A 116 7.18 -8.77 3.32
C THR A 116 5.94 -7.87 3.36
N ALA A 117 6.13 -6.57 3.17
CA ALA A 117 5.06 -5.60 3.03
C ALA A 117 5.23 -4.80 1.72
N ASP A 118 4.12 -4.30 1.20
CA ASP A 118 4.10 -3.33 0.11
C ASP A 118 4.69 -1.98 0.54
N HIS A 119 4.38 -1.54 1.76
CA HIS A 119 4.95 -0.35 2.39
C HIS A 119 4.84 -0.39 3.93
N GLY A 120 5.51 0.56 4.59
CA GLY A 120 5.36 0.84 6.01
C GLY A 120 4.15 1.74 6.32
N MET A 121 4.11 2.25 7.56
CA MET A 121 3.05 3.11 8.06
C MET A 121 3.57 4.05 9.16
N ASN A 122 3.22 5.34 9.13
CA ASN A 122 3.57 6.30 10.18
C ASN A 122 2.36 7.13 10.62
N ALA A 123 2.43 7.71 11.82
CA ALA A 123 1.52 8.79 12.22
C ALA A 123 1.73 10.01 11.32
N LYS A 124 0.65 10.74 11.00
CA LYS A 124 0.66 11.92 10.12
C LYS A 124 -0.08 13.08 10.78
N THR A 125 0.17 13.25 12.06
CA THR A 125 -0.52 14.21 12.92
C THR A 125 0.42 15.26 13.48
N ARG A 126 -0.14 16.41 13.82
CA ARG A 126 0.50 17.47 14.59
C ARG A 126 0.54 17.09 16.07
N LEU A 127 1.20 17.93 16.88
CA LEU A 127 1.30 17.73 18.34
C LEU A 127 -0.07 17.74 19.05
N ASP A 128 -1.07 18.42 18.47
CA ASP A 128 -2.45 18.44 18.98
C ASP A 128 -3.30 17.25 18.51
N GLY A 129 -2.71 16.32 17.76
CA GLY A 129 -3.39 15.14 17.22
C GLY A 129 -4.15 15.38 15.91
N SER A 130 -4.26 16.62 15.43
CA SER A 130 -4.90 16.93 14.14
C SER A 130 -4.05 16.47 12.95
N PRO A 131 -4.66 16.15 11.80
CA PRO A 131 -3.91 15.83 10.58
C PRO A 131 -2.93 16.94 10.16
N ASN A 132 -1.69 16.55 9.85
CA ASN A 132 -0.67 17.47 9.37
C ASN A 132 -0.64 17.45 7.84
N VAL A 133 -1.48 18.28 7.23
CA VAL A 133 -1.71 18.32 5.78
C VAL A 133 -1.11 19.57 5.14
N ILE A 134 -0.46 19.39 3.99
CA ILE A 134 -0.11 20.47 3.05
C ILE A 134 -1.05 20.37 1.84
N TYR A 135 -1.90 21.38 1.64
CA TYR A 135 -2.83 21.44 0.50
C TYR A 135 -2.14 22.06 -0.71
N LEU A 136 -1.49 21.22 -1.52
CA LEU A 136 -0.65 21.67 -2.64
C LEU A 136 -1.46 22.42 -3.71
N GLN A 137 -2.73 22.06 -3.93
CA GLN A 137 -3.54 22.75 -4.94
C GLN A 137 -3.82 24.19 -4.50
N ASP A 138 -4.23 24.40 -3.25
CA ASP A 138 -4.54 25.76 -2.76
C ASP A 138 -3.31 26.68 -2.86
N LEU A 139 -2.12 26.14 -2.58
CA LEU A 139 -0.86 26.86 -2.71
C LEU A 139 -0.55 27.20 -4.17
N LEU A 140 -0.68 26.23 -5.08
CA LEU A 140 -0.41 26.44 -6.50
C LEU A 140 -1.42 27.41 -7.13
N ASP A 141 -2.71 27.29 -6.81
CA ASP A 141 -3.75 28.20 -7.28
C ASP A 141 -3.45 29.64 -6.85
N ALA A 142 -2.97 29.84 -5.61
CA ALA A 142 -2.56 31.15 -5.10
C ALA A 142 -1.28 31.70 -5.75
N TRP A 143 -0.35 30.83 -6.18
CA TRP A 143 0.95 31.25 -6.70
C TRP A 143 0.96 31.53 -8.19
N ILE A 144 0.25 30.71 -8.97
CA ILE A 144 0.34 30.73 -10.43
C ILE A 144 -1.02 30.84 -11.13
N GLY A 145 -2.11 30.95 -10.36
CA GLY A 145 -3.47 31.13 -10.87
C GLY A 145 -4.34 29.90 -10.67
N ASP A 146 -5.62 30.15 -10.41
CA ASP A 146 -6.64 29.13 -10.16
C ASP A 146 -6.68 28.07 -11.27
N ALA A 147 -6.64 26.79 -10.88
CA ALA A 147 -6.70 25.64 -11.76
C ALA A 147 -5.65 25.60 -12.89
N THR A 148 -4.56 26.37 -12.75
CA THR A 148 -3.46 26.41 -13.73
C THR A 148 -2.56 25.18 -13.63
N ALA A 149 -2.32 24.70 -12.41
CA ALA A 149 -1.71 23.41 -12.15
C ALA A 149 -2.76 22.35 -11.78
N ARG A 150 -2.37 21.08 -11.86
CA ARG A 150 -3.18 19.96 -11.37
C ARG A 150 -2.39 19.08 -10.43
N VAL A 151 -2.80 19.06 -9.17
CA VAL A 151 -2.29 18.09 -8.18
C VAL A 151 -3.06 16.78 -8.28
N ILE A 152 -2.32 15.68 -8.35
CA ILE A 152 -2.84 14.31 -8.33
C ILE A 152 -2.28 13.59 -7.09
N LEU A 153 -3.18 12.99 -6.32
CA LEU A 153 -2.88 12.17 -5.15
C LEU A 153 -3.08 10.70 -5.52
N PRO A 154 -2.03 9.93 -5.86
CA PRO A 154 -2.18 8.58 -6.39
C PRO A 154 -2.49 7.52 -5.33
N ILE A 155 -2.59 7.89 -4.04
CA ILE A 155 -2.81 6.96 -2.93
C ILE A 155 -4.17 6.23 -3.01
N THR A 156 -5.21 6.86 -3.54
CA THR A 156 -6.55 6.27 -3.63
C THR A 156 -7.23 6.60 -4.95
N ASP A 157 -8.34 5.92 -5.23
CA ASP A 157 -9.15 6.19 -6.41
C ASP A 157 -9.70 7.62 -6.39
N PRO A 158 -9.70 8.32 -7.53
CA PRO A 158 -10.06 9.73 -7.60
C PRO A 158 -11.52 10.04 -7.20
N TYR A 159 -12.36 9.01 -7.04
CA TYR A 159 -13.77 9.11 -6.64
C TYR A 159 -14.00 8.81 -5.15
N VAL A 160 -12.96 8.46 -4.40
CA VAL A 160 -13.06 8.20 -2.96
C VAL A 160 -13.01 9.54 -2.22
N VAL A 161 -14.19 10.03 -1.83
CA VAL A 161 -14.38 11.22 -0.97
C VAL A 161 -14.22 10.87 0.51
N HIS A 162 -13.82 9.64 0.84
CA HIS A 162 -13.47 9.28 2.21
C HIS A 162 -12.14 9.95 2.60
N HIS A 163 -12.07 10.45 3.84
CA HIS A 163 -10.96 11.05 4.61
C HIS A 163 -9.54 10.48 4.40
N GLY A 164 -9.39 9.34 3.70
CA GLY A 164 -8.14 8.63 3.46
C GLY A 164 -7.37 9.00 2.18
N ALA A 165 -7.82 9.97 1.38
CA ALA A 165 -7.09 10.43 0.18
C ALA A 165 -5.83 11.26 0.49
N LEU A 166 -5.18 11.00 1.62
CA LEU A 166 -4.04 11.74 2.14
C LEU A 166 -2.84 10.79 2.29
N GLY A 167 -1.87 10.96 1.41
CA GLY A 167 -0.60 10.21 1.42
C GLY A 167 0.60 11.15 1.44
N SER A 168 1.79 10.62 1.65
CA SER A 168 3.03 11.40 1.67
C SER A 168 3.72 11.51 0.29
N PHE A 169 2.97 11.26 -0.78
CA PHE A 169 3.41 11.37 -2.18
C PHE A 169 2.31 12.02 -3.03
N ALA A 170 2.69 12.99 -3.85
CA ALA A 170 1.83 13.62 -4.83
C ALA A 170 2.59 13.86 -6.13
N THR A 171 1.85 13.96 -7.24
CA THR A 171 2.42 14.41 -8.51
C THR A 171 1.66 15.62 -9.03
N VAL A 172 2.39 16.57 -9.61
CA VAL A 172 1.86 17.87 -10.05
C VAL A 172 2.10 18.02 -11.54
N TYR A 173 1.02 18.29 -12.28
CA TYR A 173 1.08 18.70 -13.67
C TYR A 173 1.06 20.23 -13.74
N LEU A 174 1.99 20.79 -14.48
CA LEU A 174 2.18 22.23 -14.65
C LEU A 174 1.97 22.60 -16.13
N PRO A 175 1.53 23.83 -16.45
CA PRO A 175 1.47 24.25 -17.83
C PRO A 175 2.88 24.33 -18.42
N SER A 176 3.00 24.11 -19.73
CA SER A 176 4.29 24.18 -20.43
C SER A 176 4.95 25.56 -20.39
N SER A 177 4.17 26.62 -20.15
CA SER A 177 4.65 28.00 -20.01
C SER A 177 5.16 28.36 -18.61
N ALA A 178 4.94 27.52 -17.60
CA ALA A 178 5.39 27.79 -16.24
C ALA A 178 6.89 27.52 -16.05
N ASP A 179 7.51 28.26 -15.13
CA ASP A 179 8.85 27.95 -14.65
C ASP A 179 8.78 26.80 -13.63
N HIS A 180 8.91 25.56 -14.13
CA HIS A 180 8.81 24.35 -13.32
C HIS A 180 9.89 24.31 -12.22
N ALA A 181 11.08 24.85 -12.49
CA ALA A 181 12.19 24.86 -11.54
C ALA A 181 11.90 25.83 -10.38
N ALA A 182 11.45 27.05 -10.69
CA ALA A 182 11.08 28.02 -9.67
C ALA A 182 9.90 27.54 -8.80
N ILE A 183 8.89 26.92 -9.41
CA ILE A 183 7.74 26.34 -8.68
C ILE A 183 8.22 25.19 -7.79
N GLY A 184 9.04 24.28 -8.32
CA GLY A 184 9.58 23.16 -7.56
C GLY A 184 10.42 23.60 -6.36
N ALA A 185 11.28 24.60 -6.54
CA ALA A 185 12.08 25.20 -5.46
C ALA A 185 11.18 25.81 -4.38
N ARG A 186 10.13 26.54 -4.77
CA ARG A 186 9.18 27.14 -3.83
C ARG A 186 8.38 26.10 -3.05
N ILE A 187 8.02 24.97 -3.65
CA ILE A 187 7.40 23.84 -2.92
C ILE A 187 8.41 23.25 -1.94
N ALA A 188 9.68 23.07 -2.33
CA ALA A 188 10.72 22.48 -1.49
C ALA A 188 11.04 23.33 -0.23
N GLU A 189 10.76 24.63 -0.24
CA GLU A 189 10.90 25.52 0.92
C GLU A 189 9.80 25.33 1.98
N LEU A 190 8.70 24.64 1.66
CA LEU A 190 7.62 24.39 2.60
C LEU A 190 8.09 23.42 3.69
N ARG A 191 7.93 23.82 4.96
CA ARG A 191 8.15 22.93 6.10
C ARG A 191 7.27 21.68 5.98
N GLY A 192 7.86 20.50 6.08
CA GLY A 192 7.14 19.23 5.92
C GLY A 192 7.29 18.61 4.53
N ILE A 193 8.03 19.22 3.61
CA ILE A 193 8.42 18.64 2.32
C ILE A 193 9.81 18.02 2.43
N GLU A 194 9.91 16.73 2.09
CA GLU A 194 11.17 15.98 2.11
C GLU A 194 11.95 16.21 0.81
N CYS A 195 11.28 16.10 -0.33
CA CYS A 195 11.90 16.44 -1.62
C CYS A 195 10.85 16.77 -2.69
N VAL A 196 11.31 17.55 -3.67
CA VAL A 196 10.59 17.83 -4.93
C VAL A 196 11.53 17.47 -6.06
N LEU A 197 11.06 16.63 -6.98
CA LEU A 197 11.87 16.13 -8.10
C LEU A 197 11.15 16.45 -9.42
N PRO A 198 11.89 16.91 -10.46
CA PRO A 198 11.34 16.94 -11.81
C PRO A 198 11.05 15.51 -12.31
N ARG A 199 10.12 15.38 -13.26
CA ARG A 199 9.67 14.11 -13.87
C ARG A 199 10.81 13.11 -14.08
N ASP A 200 11.84 13.50 -14.82
CA ASP A 200 12.91 12.59 -15.23
C ASP A 200 13.75 12.11 -14.03
N ALA A 201 14.06 13.00 -13.10
CA ALA A 201 14.80 12.64 -11.88
C ALA A 201 13.95 11.75 -10.95
N ALA A 202 12.64 11.96 -10.90
CA ALA A 202 11.73 11.11 -10.13
C ALA A 202 11.60 9.72 -10.78
N ALA A 203 11.49 9.66 -12.11
CA ALA A 203 11.46 8.42 -12.87
C ALA A 203 12.74 7.60 -12.68
N GLU A 204 13.90 8.23 -12.73
CA GLU A 204 15.19 7.57 -12.48
C GLU A 204 15.32 7.10 -11.02
N ARG A 205 15.08 7.99 -10.05
CA ARG A 205 15.30 7.69 -8.64
C ARG A 205 14.35 6.63 -8.08
N PHE A 206 13.09 6.67 -8.50
CA PHE A 206 12.04 5.79 -7.98
C PHE A 206 11.63 4.69 -8.95
N GLU A 207 12.33 4.58 -10.09
CA GLU A 207 12.08 3.55 -11.12
C GLU A 207 10.63 3.62 -11.65
N LEU A 208 10.16 4.85 -11.93
CA LEU A 208 8.77 5.13 -12.32
C LEU A 208 8.63 5.35 -13.84
N PRO A 209 7.47 4.99 -14.44
CA PRO A 209 7.16 5.32 -15.82
C PRO A 209 6.93 6.83 -15.98
N ALA A 210 7.88 7.52 -16.63
CA ALA A 210 7.86 8.98 -16.82
C ALA A 210 6.59 9.48 -17.53
N ASP A 211 6.01 8.67 -18.43
CA ASP A 211 4.78 8.97 -19.17
C ASP A 211 3.51 8.91 -18.31
N ARG A 212 3.59 8.47 -17.05
CA ARG A 212 2.45 8.34 -16.12
C ARG A 212 2.57 9.22 -14.88
N ILE A 213 3.58 10.09 -14.81
CA ILE A 213 3.78 11.03 -13.71
C ILE A 213 3.80 12.47 -14.24
N GLY A 214 3.37 13.40 -13.38
CA GLY A 214 3.37 14.83 -13.65
C GLY A 214 4.77 15.42 -13.82
N ASP A 215 4.82 16.72 -14.05
CA ASP A 215 6.06 17.46 -14.29
C ASP A 215 6.93 17.55 -13.02
N LEU A 216 6.27 17.52 -11.85
CA LEU A 216 6.92 17.40 -10.55
C LEU A 216 6.37 16.20 -9.75
N VAL A 217 7.24 15.58 -8.97
CA VAL A 217 6.90 14.64 -7.89
C VAL A 217 7.27 15.28 -6.57
N VAL A 218 6.33 15.27 -5.62
CA VAL A 218 6.46 15.86 -4.30
C VAL A 218 6.34 14.76 -3.26
N VAL A 219 7.32 14.66 -2.37
CA VAL A 219 7.32 13.72 -1.24
C VAL A 219 7.41 14.53 0.04
N SER A 220 6.54 14.23 1.01
CA SER A 220 6.52 14.91 2.30
C SER A 220 7.33 14.17 3.37
N GLU A 221 7.70 14.88 4.42
CA GLU A 221 8.38 14.35 5.61
C GLU A 221 7.50 13.34 6.37
N ARG A 222 8.14 12.61 7.29
CA ARG A 222 7.58 11.47 8.03
C ARG A 222 6.19 11.69 8.64
N PHE A 223 5.91 12.87 9.18
CA PHE A 223 4.66 13.17 9.89
C PHE A 223 3.69 14.05 9.09
N THR A 224 3.94 14.24 7.80
CA THR A 224 3.17 15.14 6.93
C THR A 224 2.53 14.34 5.79
N VAL A 225 1.31 14.73 5.40
CA VAL A 225 0.62 14.24 4.19
C VAL A 225 0.35 15.39 3.22
N LEU A 226 0.19 15.04 1.96
CA LEU A 226 -0.10 15.95 0.86
C LEU A 226 -1.57 15.81 0.48
N GLY A 227 -2.26 16.94 0.49
CA GLY A 227 -3.63 17.09 0.02
C GLY A 227 -3.68 17.88 -1.29
N SER A 228 -4.85 17.89 -1.91
CA SER A 228 -5.16 18.72 -3.08
C SER A 228 -5.58 20.11 -2.58
N SER A 229 -6.88 20.42 -2.54
CA SER A 229 -7.43 21.63 -1.91
C SER A 229 -8.17 21.27 -0.63
N ALA A 230 -8.10 22.11 0.41
CA ALA A 230 -8.78 21.86 1.68
C ALA A 230 -10.29 21.59 1.49
N SER A 231 -10.93 22.32 0.56
CA SER A 231 -12.35 22.16 0.21
C SER A 231 -12.72 20.79 -0.38
N ARG A 232 -11.75 20.01 -0.86
CA ARG A 232 -11.95 18.68 -1.45
C ARG A 232 -11.67 17.53 -0.49
N HIS A 233 -11.28 17.82 0.75
CA HIS A 233 -11.01 16.81 1.77
C HIS A 233 -12.04 16.92 2.90
N ASP A 234 -12.89 15.92 3.03
CA ASP A 234 -13.76 15.77 4.20
C ASP A 234 -13.06 14.91 5.26
N LEU A 235 -12.58 15.56 6.32
CA LEU A 235 -11.88 14.91 7.43
C LEU A 235 -12.80 14.55 8.59
N SER A 236 -14.11 14.81 8.50
CA SER A 236 -15.06 14.56 9.59
C SER A 236 -15.20 13.07 9.95
N GLY A 237 -14.91 12.18 8.99
CA GLY A 237 -14.93 10.73 9.19
C GLY A 237 -13.67 10.14 9.82
N LEU A 238 -12.67 10.95 10.16
CA LEU A 238 -11.45 10.49 10.82
C LEU A 238 -11.74 10.29 12.33
N ASP A 239 -11.97 9.04 12.73
CA ASP A 239 -12.32 8.63 14.09
C ASP A 239 -11.11 8.45 15.03
N VAL A 240 -9.91 8.34 14.46
CA VAL A 240 -8.64 8.15 15.17
C VAL A 240 -7.53 9.02 14.56
N PRO A 241 -6.44 9.34 15.30
CA PRO A 241 -5.33 10.12 14.76
C PRO A 241 -4.80 9.55 13.43
N LEU A 242 -4.63 10.42 12.42
CA LEU A 242 -4.27 10.01 11.06
C LEU A 242 -2.95 9.22 11.05
N ARG A 243 -2.99 8.05 10.44
CA ARG A 243 -1.80 7.30 10.03
C ARG A 243 -1.90 7.05 8.53
N SER A 244 -0.79 7.19 7.83
CA SER A 244 -0.75 6.99 6.38
C SER A 244 0.67 6.66 5.91
N HIS A 245 0.80 6.52 4.59
CA HIS A 245 2.00 6.07 3.90
C HIS A 245 2.20 6.81 2.56
N GLY A 246 3.16 6.33 1.76
CA GLY A 246 3.46 6.82 0.41
C GLY A 246 4.80 7.55 0.31
N GLY A 247 5.36 8.01 1.42
CA GLY A 247 6.63 8.72 1.45
C GLY A 247 7.84 7.80 1.58
N THR A 248 9.04 8.37 1.52
CA THR A 248 10.29 7.64 1.77
C THR A 248 10.38 7.11 3.20
N SER A 249 9.70 7.75 4.15
CA SER A 249 9.60 7.32 5.55
C SER A 249 8.83 6.02 5.77
N GLU A 250 8.12 5.53 4.76
CA GLU A 250 7.43 4.23 4.75
C GLU A 250 8.07 3.23 3.79
N GLN A 251 9.27 3.51 3.25
CA GLN A 251 9.92 2.62 2.28
C GLN A 251 10.55 1.36 2.91
N GLN A 252 10.97 1.44 4.18
CA GLN A 252 11.57 0.30 4.87
C GLN A 252 10.50 -0.68 5.32
N VAL A 253 10.61 -1.92 4.86
CA VAL A 253 9.68 -3.02 5.14
C VAL A 253 10.44 -4.28 5.52
N PRO A 254 9.84 -5.19 6.31
CA PRO A 254 10.46 -6.46 6.62
C PRO A 254 10.60 -7.31 5.35
N LEU A 255 11.64 -8.15 5.33
CA LEU A 255 11.81 -9.22 4.36
C LEU A 255 12.31 -10.44 5.12
N ILE A 256 11.38 -11.32 5.46
CA ILE A 256 11.58 -12.44 6.39
C ILE A 256 11.37 -13.75 5.63
N VAL A 257 12.24 -14.74 5.84
CA VAL A 257 12.11 -16.09 5.27
C VAL A 257 12.21 -17.13 6.37
N ASN A 258 11.36 -18.15 6.35
CA ASN A 258 11.34 -19.25 7.34
C ASN A 258 12.39 -20.35 7.09
N ARG A 259 13.42 -20.06 6.28
CA ARG A 259 14.51 -20.97 5.93
C ARG A 259 15.83 -20.22 6.05
N ARG A 260 16.87 -20.95 6.44
CA ARG A 260 18.22 -20.39 6.55
C ARG A 260 18.82 -20.24 5.15
N ILE A 261 19.23 -19.03 4.80
CA ILE A 261 19.95 -18.75 3.55
C ILE A 261 21.45 -18.69 3.84
N VAL A 262 22.24 -19.51 3.16
CA VAL A 262 23.71 -19.51 3.26
C VAL A 262 24.29 -18.58 2.21
N GLY A 263 25.27 -17.74 2.60
CA GLY A 263 25.96 -16.85 1.67
C GLY A 263 25.13 -15.65 1.18
N MET A 264 24.09 -15.26 1.93
CA MET A 264 23.28 -14.08 1.60
C MET A 264 24.15 -12.82 1.58
N ASP A 265 24.09 -12.08 0.47
CA ASP A 265 24.75 -10.78 0.38
C ASP A 265 23.99 -9.73 1.21
N VAL A 266 24.54 -9.42 2.38
CA VAL A 266 23.99 -8.40 3.29
C VAL A 266 24.30 -6.96 2.86
N GLN A 267 25.12 -6.77 1.82
CA GLN A 267 25.41 -5.45 1.24
C GLN A 267 24.47 -5.10 0.07
N ARG A 268 23.81 -6.09 -0.54
CA ARG A 268 22.76 -5.85 -1.54
C ARG A 268 21.62 -5.04 -0.93
N ARG A 269 21.13 -4.05 -1.68
CA ARG A 269 19.88 -3.35 -1.36
C ARG A 269 18.69 -4.22 -1.74
N TRP A 270 18.25 -5.05 -0.80
CA TRP A 270 17.07 -5.89 -0.95
C TRP A 270 15.79 -5.04 -1.08
N ARG A 271 14.86 -5.53 -1.88
CA ARG A 271 13.56 -4.91 -2.16
C ARG A 271 12.45 -5.88 -1.81
N ASN A 272 11.26 -5.38 -1.46
CA ASN A 272 10.11 -6.24 -1.20
C ASN A 272 9.74 -7.14 -2.38
N PHE A 273 9.95 -6.67 -3.62
CA PHE A 273 9.76 -7.47 -4.82
C PHE A 273 10.84 -8.54 -5.05
N ASP A 274 11.88 -8.63 -4.20
CA ASP A 274 12.82 -9.77 -4.18
C ASP A 274 12.27 -10.97 -3.39
N ALA A 275 11.07 -10.88 -2.80
CA ALA A 275 10.51 -11.95 -1.96
C ALA A 275 10.41 -13.31 -2.68
N PHE A 276 10.03 -13.33 -3.96
CA PHE A 276 10.00 -14.57 -4.74
C PHE A 276 11.40 -15.05 -5.13
N ASP A 277 12.34 -14.15 -5.42
CA ASP A 277 13.75 -14.52 -5.67
C ASP A 277 14.32 -15.24 -4.45
N LEU A 278 14.13 -14.67 -3.25
CA LEU A 278 14.52 -15.30 -2.00
C LEU A 278 13.84 -16.66 -1.78
N ALA A 279 12.53 -16.74 -1.96
CA ALA A 279 11.79 -17.99 -1.74
C ALA A 279 12.19 -19.10 -2.71
N LEU A 280 12.37 -18.79 -4.00
CA LEU A 280 12.53 -19.78 -5.07
C LEU A 280 13.99 -20.12 -5.37
N ASN A 281 14.91 -19.18 -5.20
CA ASN A 281 16.31 -19.38 -5.59
C ASN A 281 17.27 -19.53 -4.40
N PHE A 282 16.89 -19.07 -3.20
CA PHE A 282 17.78 -19.06 -2.03
C PHE A 282 17.31 -19.92 -0.86
N ALA A 283 16.02 -20.26 -0.80
CA ALA A 283 15.38 -20.84 0.38
C ALA A 283 14.76 -22.23 0.16
N GLN A 284 15.01 -22.86 -0.98
CA GLN A 284 14.57 -24.24 -1.28
C GLN A 284 15.36 -25.30 -0.51
#